data_AF-A0A1M5M856-F1
#
_entry.id   AF-A0A1M5M856-F1
#
_cell.length_a   1.000
_cell.length_b   1.000
_cell.length_c   1.000
_cell.angle_alpha   90.00
_cell.angle_beta   90.00
_cell.angle_gamma   90.00
#
_symmetry.space_group_name_H-M   'P 1'
#
loop_
_entity.id
_entity.type
_entity.pdbx_description
1 polymer ?
#
loop_
_entity_poly.entity_id
_entity_poly.type
_entity_poly.pdbx_seq_one_letter_code
_entity_poly.pdbx_strand_id
1 'polypeptide(L)'
;MSTTSRTRLSAGLLAGAIALVPLAGCSFTSNGFSCSGTSCTVTLNGEGSEVDVLGTTVTLGGVQDGRASITVGGASVSCGAGESVAAGPLQLECTSVTGDAVELRASLN
;
A
#
# COMPACT_ATOMS: atom_id res chain seq x y z
N MET A 1 47.96 0.58 -54.82
CA MET A 1 47.77 1.29 -53.55
C MET A 1 46.28 1.60 -53.41
N SER A 2 45.72 1.28 -52.24
CA SER A 2 44.38 1.68 -51.74
C SER A 2 43.17 0.89 -52.28
N THR A 3 42.82 -0.26 -51.69
CA THR A 3 42.07 -0.51 -50.42
C THR A 3 40.55 -0.61 -50.59
N THR A 4 40.10 -1.87 -50.54
CA THR A 4 38.77 -2.35 -50.17
C THR A 4 38.20 -1.66 -48.93
N SER A 5 36.96 -1.17 -49.02
CA SER A 5 35.93 -1.38 -47.98
C SER A 5 34.59 -0.85 -48.48
N ARG A 6 33.60 -1.73 -48.65
CA ARG A 6 32.20 -1.34 -48.90
C ARG A 6 31.30 -2.02 -47.89
N THR A 7 30.66 -1.14 -47.12
CA THR A 7 29.32 -1.25 -46.55
C THR A 7 29.15 -2.29 -45.44
N ARG A 8 29.28 -1.80 -44.21
CA ARG A 8 28.88 -2.47 -42.98
C ARG A 8 27.40 -2.90 -43.08
N LEU A 9 27.16 -4.18 -42.87
CA LEU A 9 25.83 -4.79 -42.78
C LEU A 9 25.21 -4.42 -41.43
N SER A 10 24.15 -3.62 -41.49
CA SER A 10 23.21 -3.41 -40.39
C SER A 10 22.18 -4.54 -40.39
N ALA A 11 22.25 -5.46 -39.42
CA ALA A 11 21.18 -6.41 -39.13
C ALA A 11 21.27 -6.91 -37.67
N GLY A 12 21.17 -5.99 -36.71
CA GLY A 12 20.92 -6.33 -35.31
C GLY A 12 19.42 -6.39 -35.05
N LEU A 13 18.78 -7.49 -35.48
CA LEU A 13 17.36 -7.76 -35.20
C LEU A 13 17.18 -8.14 -33.72
N LEU A 14 16.65 -7.16 -32.97
CA LEU A 14 15.66 -7.29 -31.89
C LEU A 14 15.26 -8.73 -31.52
N ALA A 15 15.87 -9.28 -30.48
CA ALA A 15 15.27 -10.31 -29.65
C ALA A 15 15.11 -9.73 -28.25
N GLY A 16 14.03 -8.98 -28.06
CA GLY A 16 13.61 -8.50 -26.75
C GLY A 16 13.34 -9.69 -25.85
N ALA A 17 14.26 -9.98 -24.95
CA ALA A 17 13.98 -10.82 -23.79
C ALA A 17 12.96 -10.06 -22.95
N ILE A 18 11.69 -10.42 -23.09
CA ILE A 18 10.65 -10.05 -22.13
C ILE A 18 11.04 -10.78 -20.85
N ALA A 19 11.83 -10.11 -20.02
CA ALA A 19 11.99 -10.52 -18.65
C ALA A 19 10.58 -10.55 -18.05
N LEU A 20 10.08 -11.74 -17.75
CA LEU A 20 9.04 -11.91 -16.75
C LEU A 20 9.64 -11.39 -15.44
N VAL A 21 9.56 -10.07 -15.26
CA VAL A 21 9.78 -9.45 -13.97
C VAL A 21 8.74 -10.10 -13.08
N PRO A 22 9.12 -10.92 -12.08
CA PRO A 22 8.16 -11.27 -11.07
C PRO A 22 7.73 -9.92 -10.50
N LEU A 23 6.43 -9.62 -10.50
CA LEU A 23 5.84 -8.55 -9.69
C LEU A 23 6.05 -8.93 -8.21
N ALA A 24 7.30 -9.04 -7.79
CA ALA A 24 7.72 -9.20 -6.43
C ALA A 24 7.45 -7.85 -5.78
N GLY A 25 6.24 -7.72 -5.25
CA GLY A 25 5.78 -6.70 -4.31
C GLY A 25 6.26 -5.29 -4.63
N CYS A 26 5.38 -4.48 -5.23
CA CYS A 26 5.55 -3.05 -5.20
C CYS A 26 5.48 -2.56 -3.74
N SER A 27 6.60 -2.58 -3.03
CA SER A 27 6.77 -1.87 -1.77
C SER A 27 6.87 -0.39 -2.11
N PHE A 28 5.73 0.26 -2.29
CA PHE A 28 5.69 1.71 -2.28
C PHE A 28 6.04 2.12 -0.85
N THR A 29 7.07 2.94 -0.68
CA THR A 29 7.40 3.61 0.58
C THR A 29 7.30 5.08 0.25
N SER A 30 6.26 5.75 0.76
CA SER A 30 6.18 7.20 0.78
C SER A 30 6.04 7.61 2.24
N ASN A 31 6.70 8.71 2.61
CA ASN A 31 6.88 9.21 3.99
C ASN A 31 5.79 8.77 4.98
N GLY A 32 6.08 7.75 5.80
CA GLY A 32 5.22 7.31 6.90
C GLY A 32 4.44 6.01 6.71
N PHE A 33 4.50 5.36 5.54
CA PHE A 33 3.85 4.06 5.32
C PHE A 33 4.85 2.99 4.88
N SER A 34 4.73 1.79 5.47
CA SER A 34 5.51 0.61 5.08
C SER A 34 4.54 -0.47 4.61
N CYS A 35 4.36 -0.58 3.30
CA CYS A 35 3.60 -1.66 2.68
C CYS A 35 4.55 -2.79 2.27
N SER A 36 4.38 -3.97 2.84
CA SER A 36 5.04 -5.20 2.39
C SER A 36 4.02 -6.09 1.71
N GLY A 37 4.10 -6.18 0.38
CA GLY A 37 3.18 -6.96 -0.44
C GLY A 37 1.75 -6.42 -0.32
N THR A 38 0.92 -7.13 0.45
CA THR A 38 -0.50 -6.87 0.59
C THR A 38 -0.89 -6.29 1.95
N SER A 39 0.08 -5.98 2.82
CA SER A 39 -0.20 -5.37 4.13
C SER A 39 0.57 -4.08 4.35
N CYS A 40 -0.08 -3.09 4.94
CA CYS A 40 0.47 -1.78 5.24
C CYS A 40 0.21 -1.44 6.71
N THR A 41 1.22 -0.95 7.41
CA THR A 41 1.05 -0.36 8.76
C THR A 41 0.99 1.15 8.63
N VAL A 42 -0.01 1.75 9.27
CA VAL A 42 -0.24 3.20 9.30
C VAL A 42 -0.62 3.66 10.70
N THR A 43 -0.32 4.91 10.99
CA THR A 43 -0.72 5.57 12.25
C THR A 43 -1.55 6.78 11.92
N LEU A 44 -2.80 6.80 12.39
CA LEU A 44 -3.71 7.93 12.24
C LEU A 44 -3.73 8.71 13.54
N ASN A 45 -3.57 10.03 13.47
CA ASN A 45 -3.50 10.90 14.63
C ASN A 45 -4.59 11.97 14.54
N GLY A 46 -5.52 11.96 15.49
CA GLY A 46 -6.64 12.90 15.52
C GLY A 46 -7.80 12.48 14.63
N GLU A 47 -9.01 12.85 15.06
CA GLU A 47 -10.24 12.67 14.30
C GLU A 47 -10.18 13.40 12.95
N GLY A 48 -10.69 12.74 11.91
CA GLY A 48 -10.68 13.25 10.54
C GLY A 48 -9.38 13.00 9.77
N SER A 49 -8.37 12.39 10.41
CA SER A 49 -7.17 11.94 9.68
C SER A 49 -7.53 10.90 8.63
N GLU A 50 -7.05 11.09 7.41
CA GLU A 50 -7.22 10.13 6.31
C GLU A 50 -5.88 9.68 5.73
N VAL A 51 -5.88 8.49 5.16
CA VAL A 51 -4.75 7.93 4.43
C VAL A 51 -5.26 6.99 3.34
N ASP A 52 -4.63 7.02 2.17
CA ASP A 52 -4.88 6.03 1.13
C ASP A 52 -3.98 4.81 1.32
N VAL A 53 -4.60 3.65 1.51
CA VAL A 53 -3.92 2.37 1.68
C VAL A 53 -4.37 1.43 0.58
N LEU A 54 -3.41 0.96 -0.23
CA LEU A 54 -3.67 0.02 -1.33
C LEU A 54 -4.77 0.52 -2.30
N GLY A 55 -4.84 1.84 -2.52
CA GLY A 55 -5.84 2.49 -3.37
C GLY A 55 -7.23 2.63 -2.73
N THR A 56 -7.34 2.38 -1.43
CA THR A 56 -8.58 2.58 -0.65
C THR A 56 -8.35 3.62 0.43
N THR A 57 -9.20 4.63 0.46
CA THR A 57 -9.16 5.67 1.48
C THR A 57 -9.64 5.13 2.82
N VAL A 58 -8.81 5.30 3.84
CA VAL A 58 -9.05 4.95 5.24
C VAL A 58 -9.10 6.24 6.06
N THR A 59 -10.20 6.48 6.76
CA THR A 59 -10.41 7.69 7.56
C THR A 59 -10.67 7.31 9.02
N LEU A 60 -9.99 7.97 9.95
CA LEU A 60 -10.27 7.87 11.38
C LEU A 60 -11.44 8.80 11.73
N GLY A 61 -12.58 8.22 12.08
CA GLY A 61 -13.75 8.94 12.60
C GLY A 61 -13.63 9.34 14.07
N GLY A 62 -12.53 8.99 14.74
CA GLY A 62 -12.23 9.32 16.14
C GLY A 62 -12.13 8.10 17.04
N VAL A 63 -11.76 8.32 18.30
CA VAL A 63 -11.69 7.29 19.33
C VAL A 63 -12.72 7.59 20.42
N GLN A 64 -13.61 6.64 20.69
CA GLN A 64 -14.67 6.76 21.69
C GLN A 64 -14.72 5.47 22.51
N ASP A 65 -14.80 5.58 23.83
CA ASP A 65 -14.81 4.43 24.76
C ASP A 65 -13.64 3.44 24.56
N GLY A 66 -12.47 3.95 24.16
CA GLY A 66 -11.29 3.13 23.86
C GLY A 66 -11.36 2.35 22.54
N ARG A 67 -12.34 2.66 21.68
CA ARG A 67 -12.51 2.08 20.35
C ARG A 67 -12.35 3.13 19.27
N ALA A 68 -11.58 2.79 18.24
CA ALA A 68 -11.43 3.62 17.05
C ALA A 68 -12.58 3.37 16.09
N SER A 69 -13.19 4.44 15.60
CA SER A 69 -14.14 4.41 14.48
C SER A 69 -13.36 4.64 13.19
N ILE A 70 -13.41 3.68 12.26
CA ILE A 70 -12.63 3.74 11.02
C ILE A 70 -13.58 3.60 9.84
N THR A 71 -13.42 4.45 8.83
CA THR A 71 -14.17 4.37 7.57
C THR A 71 -13.24 3.94 6.45
N VAL A 72 -13.62 2.91 5.70
CA VAL A 72 -12.85 2.38 4.57
C VAL A 72 -13.73 2.35 3.34
N GLY A 73 -13.37 3.12 2.30
CA GLY A 73 -14.15 3.18 1.06
C GLY A 73 -15.63 3.51 1.27
N GLY A 74 -15.96 4.30 2.31
CA GLY A 74 -17.32 4.67 2.68
C GLY A 74 -18.04 3.71 3.64
N ALA A 75 -17.43 2.59 4.04
CA ALA A 75 -17.98 1.70 5.07
C ALA A 75 -17.31 1.97 6.43
N SER A 76 -18.12 2.28 7.45
CA SER A 76 -17.62 2.55 8.80
C SER A 76 -17.66 1.29 9.68
N VAL A 77 -16.59 1.05 10.42
CA VAL A 77 -16.40 -0.04 11.38
C VAL A 77 -15.81 0.50 12.68
N SER A 78 -15.87 -0.29 13.74
CA SER A 78 -15.23 0.05 15.01
C SER A 78 -14.30 -1.07 15.45
N CYS A 79 -13.12 -0.73 15.93
CA CYS A 79 -12.12 -1.70 16.42
C CYS A 79 -11.52 -1.23 17.76
N GLY A 80 -11.19 -2.19 18.62
CA GLY A 80 -10.36 -1.96 19.81
C GLY A 80 -8.90 -2.33 19.56
N ALA A 81 -8.01 -1.96 20.49
CA ALA A 81 -6.62 -2.41 20.45
C ALA A 81 -6.53 -3.95 20.49
N GLY A 82 -5.75 -4.54 19.58
CA GLY A 82 -5.63 -5.99 19.36
C GLY A 82 -6.79 -6.63 18.59
N GLU A 83 -7.78 -5.86 18.16
CA GLU A 83 -8.94 -6.38 17.43
C GLU A 83 -8.73 -6.31 15.91
N SER A 84 -9.23 -7.32 15.21
CA SER A 84 -9.24 -7.35 13.75
C SER A 84 -10.67 -7.30 13.22
N VAL A 85 -10.94 -6.41 12.28
CA VAL A 85 -12.26 -6.17 11.69
C VAL A 85 -12.16 -6.09 10.18
N ALA A 86 -13.17 -6.62 9.47
CA ALA A 86 -13.25 -6.50 8.02
C ALA A 86 -13.96 -5.20 7.66
N ALA A 87 -13.35 -4.40 6.79
CA ALA A 87 -13.85 -3.11 6.34
C ALA A 87 -13.75 -3.01 4.81
N GLY A 88 -14.83 -3.35 4.13
CA GLY A 88 -14.87 -3.43 2.66
C GLY A 88 -13.87 -4.48 2.13
N PRO A 89 -12.97 -4.11 1.20
CA PRO A 89 -11.98 -5.04 0.65
C PRO A 89 -10.75 -5.24 1.55
N LEU A 90 -10.66 -4.54 2.68
CA LEU A 90 -9.53 -4.58 3.59
C LEU A 90 -9.89 -5.31 4.89
N GLN A 91 -8.94 -6.09 5.39
CA GLN A 91 -8.88 -6.55 6.76
C GLN A 91 -8.02 -5.55 7.55
N LEU A 92 -8.61 -4.95 8.58
CA LEU A 92 -7.94 -4.03 9.49
C LEU A 92 -7.63 -4.71 10.81
N GLU A 93 -6.43 -4.49 11.34
CA GLU A 93 -6.01 -4.86 12.68
C GLU A 93 -5.60 -3.59 13.41
N CYS A 94 -6.29 -3.24 14.50
CA CYS A 94 -5.97 -2.05 15.27
C CYS A 94 -4.98 -2.46 16.36
N THR A 95 -3.68 -2.27 16.13
CA THR A 95 -2.63 -2.74 17.05
C THR A 95 -2.61 -1.91 18.33
N SER A 96 -2.84 -0.61 18.25
CA SER A 96 -2.95 0.26 19.42
C SER A 96 -3.96 1.39 19.23
N VAL A 97 -4.60 1.79 20.33
CA VAL A 97 -5.54 2.92 20.40
C VAL A 97 -5.19 3.71 21.66
N THR A 98 -4.63 4.92 21.49
CA THR A 98 -4.10 5.72 22.59
C THR A 98 -4.55 7.17 22.46
N GLY A 99 -5.44 7.63 23.35
CA GLY A 99 -6.02 8.97 23.23
C GLY A 99 -6.68 9.13 21.87
N ASP A 100 -6.13 10.04 21.05
CA ASP A 100 -6.60 10.32 19.69
C ASP A 100 -5.73 9.66 18.59
N ALA A 101 -4.72 8.88 18.96
CA ALA A 101 -3.82 8.19 18.04
C ALA A 101 -4.17 6.71 17.92
N VAL A 102 -4.22 6.21 16.68
CA VAL A 102 -4.53 4.81 16.37
C VAL A 102 -3.46 4.26 15.46
N GLU A 103 -2.79 3.21 15.90
CA GLU A 103 -1.93 2.40 15.04
C GLU A 103 -2.72 1.23 14.51
N LEU A 104 -2.68 1.04 13.19
CA LEU A 104 -3.42 0.01 12.52
C LEU A 104 -2.62 -0.60 11.37
N ARG A 105 -2.90 -1.88 11.13
CA ARG A 105 -2.36 -2.65 10.04
C ARG A 105 -3.50 -3.03 9.12
N ALA A 106 -3.44 -2.60 7.87
CA ALA A 106 -4.42 -2.93 6.85
C ALA A 106 -3.86 -3.97 5.88
N SER A 107 -4.70 -4.87 5.40
CA SER A 107 -4.33 -5.87 4.39
C SER A 107 -5.51 -6.20 3.47
N LEU A 108 -5.28 -6.64 2.23
CA LEU A 108 -6.39 -7.14 1.38
C LEU A 108 -6.92 -8.45 1.96
N ASN A 109 -8.25 -8.59 1.95
CA ASN A 109 -8.96 -9.83 2.30
C ASN A 109 -9.02 -10.80 1.11
#